data_AF-A0A7U6L9A4-F1
#
_entry.id   AF-A0A7U6L9A4-F1
#
_cell.length_a   1.000
_cell.length_b   1.000
_cell.length_c   1.000
_cell.angle_alpha   90.00
_cell.angle_beta   90.00
_cell.angle_gamma   90.00
#
_symmetry.space_group_name_H-M   'P 1'
#
loop_
_entity.id
_entity.type
_entity.pdbx_description
1 polymer ?
#
loop_
_entity_poly.entity_id
_entity_poly.type
_entity_poly.pdbx_seq_one_letter_code
_entity_poly.pdbx_strand_id
1 'polypeptide(L)'
;MAIIKFKKREELKILFAIKLPMIISELYKEARNKREANEIIRNSLNMKKNRVINTLELVDGFGNQFSVLVIYDNIMEEKELLKYNLDVEEINFRILEFDFNNKIEVEETIKYIKRTR
;
A
#
# COMPACT_ATOMS: atom_id res chain seq x y z
N MET A 1 1.44 -27.25 -30.98
CA MET A 1 0.51 -26.09 -30.95
C MET A 1 0.41 -25.62 -29.51
N ALA A 2 0.93 -24.43 -29.18
CA ALA A 2 0.88 -23.93 -27.80
C ALA A 2 -0.39 -23.08 -27.63
N ILE A 3 -1.27 -23.49 -26.73
CA ILE A 3 -2.44 -22.70 -26.35
C ILE A 3 -1.95 -21.57 -25.45
N ILE A 4 -1.86 -20.35 -25.98
CA ILE A 4 -1.54 -19.16 -25.20
C ILE A 4 -2.82 -18.73 -24.46
N LYS A 5 -2.84 -18.89 -23.14
CA LYS A 5 -3.94 -18.42 -22.28
C LYS A 5 -3.75 -16.92 -22.01
N PHE A 6 -4.56 -16.08 -22.62
CA PHE A 6 -4.66 -14.66 -22.26
C PHE A 6 -5.45 -14.52 -20.96
N LYS A 7 -4.85 -13.93 -19.92
CA LYS A 7 -5.54 -13.57 -18.68
C LYS A 7 -5.91 -12.09 -18.75
N LYS A 8 -7.15 -11.72 -18.44
CA LYS A 8 -7.55 -10.32 -18.31
C LYS A 8 -6.66 -9.66 -17.26
N ARG A 9 -6.17 -8.46 -17.57
CA ARG A 9 -5.38 -7.66 -16.64
C ARG A 9 -6.21 -7.39 -15.38
N GLU A 10 -5.67 -7.71 -14.21
CA GLU A 10 -6.36 -7.50 -12.94
C GLU A 10 -6.38 -6.01 -12.60
N GLU A 11 -7.54 -5.47 -12.24
CA GLU A 11 -7.64 -4.07 -11.81
C GLU A 11 -7.05 -3.90 -10.40
N LEU A 12 -6.34 -2.80 -10.19
CA LEU A 12 -5.83 -2.45 -8.87
C LEU A 12 -6.96 -1.91 -8.00
N LYS A 13 -7.21 -2.58 -6.88
CA LYS A 13 -8.30 -2.22 -5.96
C LYS A 13 -7.74 -1.71 -4.64
N ILE A 14 -7.93 -0.44 -4.35
CA ILE A 14 -7.53 0.14 -3.06
C ILE A 14 -8.47 -0.36 -1.95
N LEU A 15 -7.89 -0.81 -0.83
CA LEU A 15 -8.64 -1.19 0.37
C LEU A 15 -8.78 -0.01 1.33
N PHE A 16 -7.66 0.56 1.73
CA PHE A 16 -7.51 1.69 2.63
C PHE A 16 -6.08 2.24 2.54
N ALA A 17 -5.79 3.33 3.22
CA ALA A 17 -4.43 3.81 3.44
C ALA A 17 -4.10 3.89 4.93
N ILE A 18 -2.82 3.82 5.26
CA ILE A 18 -2.30 3.97 6.62
C ILE A 18 -1.56 5.30 6.70
N LYS A 19 -1.90 6.17 7.65
CA LYS A 19 -1.13 7.38 7.91
C LYS A 19 0.25 7.00 8.44
N LEU A 20 1.29 7.50 7.78
CA LEU A 20 2.66 7.25 8.20
C LEU A 20 3.12 8.32 9.21
N PRO A 21 3.81 7.92 10.29
CA PRO A 21 4.53 8.84 11.15
C PRO A 21 5.58 9.60 10.34
N MET A 22 5.75 10.89 10.64
CA MET A 22 6.67 11.77 9.91
C MET A 22 8.07 11.18 9.78
N ILE A 23 8.61 10.60 10.86
CA ILE A 23 9.95 9.98 10.82
C ILE A 23 10.04 8.83 9.81
N ILE A 24 8.99 8.01 9.68
CA ILE A 24 8.96 6.92 8.70
C ILE A 24 8.86 7.47 7.29
N SER A 25 8.04 8.50 7.07
CA SER A 25 7.91 9.18 5.78
C SER A 25 9.24 9.74 5.30
N GLU A 26 9.95 10.48 6.16
CA GLU A 26 11.24 11.10 5.82
C GLU A 26 12.33 10.05 5.57
N LEU A 27 12.41 9.00 6.40
CA LEU A 27 13.31 7.88 6.15
C LEU A 27 13.00 7.15 4.83
N TYR A 28 11.71 6.98 4.52
CA TYR A 28 11.30 6.33 3.27
C TYR A 28 11.68 7.18 2.06
N LYS A 29 11.61 8.52 2.12
CA LYS A 29 12.06 9.42 1.03
C LYS A 29 13.54 9.27 0.75
N GLU A 30 14.37 9.24 1.80
CA GLU A 30 15.82 9.10 1.71
C GLU A 30 16.29 7.69 1.33
N ALA A 31 15.41 6.68 1.44
CA ALA A 31 15.76 5.31 1.06
C ALA A 31 16.16 5.22 -0.42
N ARG A 32 17.44 4.90 -0.66
CA ARG A 32 17.99 4.70 -2.02
C ARG A 32 17.36 3.51 -2.73
N ASN A 33 17.12 2.43 -1.99
CA ASN A 33 16.49 1.22 -2.52
C ASN A 33 15.03 1.14 -2.08
N LYS A 34 14.11 1.65 -2.91
CA LYS A 34 12.67 1.63 -2.62
C LYS A 34 12.12 0.20 -2.51
N ARG A 35 12.71 -0.77 -3.21
CA ARG A 35 12.30 -2.17 -3.13
C ARG A 35 12.56 -2.74 -1.74
N GLU A 36 13.78 -2.60 -1.23
CA GLU A 36 14.13 -3.05 0.13
C GLU A 36 13.32 -2.31 1.19
N ALA A 37 13.13 -1.00 1.04
CA ALA A 37 12.28 -0.23 1.95
C ALA A 37 10.84 -0.76 1.99
N ASN A 38 10.27 -1.07 0.82
CA ASN A 38 8.93 -1.68 0.73
C ASN A 38 8.87 -3.09 1.33
N GLU A 39 9.92 -3.90 1.17
CA GLU A 39 10.01 -5.21 1.83
C GLU A 39 10.06 -5.07 3.36
N ILE A 40 10.85 -4.13 3.90
CA ILE A 40 10.91 -3.82 5.33
C ILE A 40 9.54 -3.37 5.84
N ILE A 41 8.89 -2.43 5.16
CA ILE A 41 7.56 -1.94 5.53
C ILE A 41 6.54 -3.10 5.57
N ARG A 42 6.55 -3.98 4.56
CA ARG A 42 5.67 -5.16 4.54
C ARG A 42 5.91 -6.07 5.72
N ASN A 43 7.16 -6.38 6.03
CA ASN A 43 7.51 -7.25 7.14
C ASN A 43 7.11 -6.63 8.50
N SER A 44 7.41 -5.34 8.70
CA SER A 44 7.11 -4.62 9.95
C SER A 44 5.61 -4.48 10.22
N LEU A 45 4.79 -4.40 9.17
CA LEU A 45 3.33 -4.31 9.28
C LEU A 45 2.62 -5.67 9.15
N ASN A 46 3.38 -6.76 9.18
CA ASN A 46 2.94 -8.15 8.96
C ASN A 46 2.02 -8.33 7.73
N MET A 47 2.46 -7.77 6.60
CA MET A 47 1.81 -7.88 5.30
C MET A 47 2.35 -9.06 4.50
N LYS A 48 1.54 -9.57 3.56
CA LYS A 48 2.05 -10.55 2.57
C LYS A 48 3.18 -9.93 1.74
N LYS A 49 4.23 -10.71 1.48
CA LYS A 49 5.48 -10.33 0.79
C LYS A 49 5.28 -9.50 -0.49
N ASN A 50 4.22 -9.78 -1.25
CA ASN A 50 3.93 -9.16 -2.54
C ASN A 50 2.62 -8.36 -2.54
N ARG A 51 2.13 -7.95 -1.36
CA ARG A 51 1.02 -7.01 -1.27
C ARG A 51 1.40 -5.72 -2.00
N VAL A 52 0.53 -5.30 -2.92
CA VAL A 52 0.72 -4.04 -3.62
C VAL A 52 0.47 -2.90 -2.64
N ILE A 53 1.46 -2.01 -2.56
CA ILE A 53 1.45 -0.81 -1.71
C ILE A 53 1.92 0.38 -2.55
N ASN A 54 1.44 1.57 -2.23
CA ASN A 54 1.94 2.82 -2.78
C ASN A 54 2.05 3.87 -1.66
N THR A 55 2.98 4.81 -1.76
CA THR A 55 3.07 5.93 -0.82
C THR A 55 2.55 7.19 -1.52
N LEU A 56 1.65 7.92 -0.87
CA LEU A 56 1.13 9.20 -1.36
C LEU A 56 1.39 10.30 -0.34
N GLU A 57 1.66 11.50 -0.81
CA GLU A 57 1.64 12.70 0.03
C GLU A 57 0.29 13.40 -0.14
N LEU A 58 -0.37 13.65 0.98
CA LEU A 58 -1.69 14.25 1.05
C LEU A 58 -1.63 15.56 1.84
N VAL A 59 -2.58 16.44 1.56
CA VAL A 59 -2.81 17.69 2.31
C VAL A 59 -4.21 17.59 2.91
N ASP A 60 -4.34 17.83 4.22
CA ASP A 60 -5.66 17.92 4.85
C ASP A 60 -6.34 19.27 4.58
N GLY A 61 -7.59 19.42 5.03
CA GLY A 61 -8.34 20.67 4.89
C GLY A 61 -7.75 21.86 5.65
N PHE A 62 -6.75 21.64 6.51
CA PHE A 62 -6.05 22.67 7.28
C PHE A 62 -4.68 23.03 6.67
N GLY A 63 -4.30 22.38 5.56
CA GLY A 63 -3.01 22.60 4.89
C GLY A 63 -1.86 21.76 5.45
N ASN A 64 -2.11 20.83 6.39
CA ASN A 64 -1.07 19.96 6.90
C ASN A 64 -0.75 18.86 5.88
N GLN A 65 0.53 18.74 5.55
CA GLN A 65 1.05 17.67 4.71
C GLN A 65 1.35 16.42 5.53
N PHE A 66 0.92 15.26 5.04
CA PHE A 66 1.26 13.97 5.62
C PHE A 66 1.35 12.90 4.55
N SER A 67 2.19 11.89 4.77
CA SER A 67 2.24 10.74 3.87
C SER A 67 1.33 9.62 4.34
N VAL A 68 0.77 8.89 3.38
CA VAL A 68 0.01 7.68 3.63
C VAL A 68 0.57 6.52 2.82
N LEU A 69 0.51 5.32 3.38
CA LEU A 69 0.76 4.07 2.71
C LEU A 69 -0.57 3.46 2.24
N VAL A 70 -0.86 3.57 0.96
CA VAL A 70 -2.02 2.97 0.30
C VAL A 70 -1.85 1.46 0.21
N ILE A 71 -2.83 0.71 0.71
CA ILE A 71 -2.87 -0.74 0.70
C ILE A 71 -3.89 -1.20 -0.33
N TYR A 72 -3.43 -1.97 -1.31
CA TYR A 72 -4.27 -2.55 -2.35
C TYR A 72 -4.67 -3.98 -1.98
N ASP A 73 -5.74 -4.46 -2.61
CA ASP A 73 -6.19 -5.84 -2.46
C ASP A 73 -5.32 -6.85 -3.22
N ASN A 74 -4.58 -6.36 -4.21
CA ASN A 74 -3.80 -7.17 -5.12
C ASN A 74 -2.53 -7.73 -4.46
N ILE A 75 -2.14 -8.95 -4.86
CA ILE A 75 -0.83 -9.54 -4.60
C ILE A 75 -0.19 -9.76 -5.95
N MET A 76 0.92 -9.08 -6.23
CA MET A 76 1.55 -9.11 -7.55
C MET A 76 3.06 -9.09 -7.40
N GLU A 77 3.72 -9.82 -8.29
CA GLU A 77 5.17 -9.72 -8.42
C GLU A 77 5.56 -8.33 -8.95
N GLU A 78 6.74 -7.87 -8.56
CA GLU A 78 7.27 -6.56 -8.95
C GLU A 78 7.24 -6.33 -10.47
N LYS A 79 7.64 -7.34 -11.25
CA LYS A 79 7.62 -7.27 -12.73
C LYS A 79 6.22 -7.08 -13.33
N GLU A 80 5.19 -7.59 -12.66
CA GLU A 80 3.81 -7.39 -13.08
C GLU A 80 3.32 -6.01 -12.67
N LEU A 81 3.63 -5.58 -11.45
CA LEU A 81 3.25 -4.28 -10.92
C LEU A 81 3.80 -3.11 -11.75
N LEU A 82 5.01 -3.22 -12.29
CA LEU A 82 5.63 -2.21 -13.15
C LEU A 82 4.81 -1.84 -14.39
N LYS A 83 3.83 -2.66 -14.77
CA LYS A 83 2.96 -2.38 -15.90
C LYS A 83 1.87 -1.37 -15.54
N TYR A 84 1.55 -1.20 -14.25
CA TYR A 84 0.40 -0.45 -13.74
C TYR A 84 0.76 0.99 -13.39
N ASN A 85 -0.20 1.90 -13.58
CA ASN A 85 -0.15 3.21 -12.95
C ASN A 85 -0.71 3.11 -11.52
N LEU A 86 0.05 3.62 -10.55
CA LEU A 86 -0.33 3.67 -9.13
C LEU A 86 -0.80 5.07 -8.69
N ASP A 87 -0.87 6.02 -9.63
CA ASP A 87 -1.44 7.33 -9.39
C ASP A 87 -2.89 7.19 -8.93
N VAL A 88 -3.22 7.90 -7.86
CA VAL A 88 -4.55 7.91 -7.27
C VAL A 88 -5.19 9.24 -7.61
N GLU A 89 -6.16 9.22 -8.51
CA GLU A 89 -6.87 10.42 -8.98
C GLU A 89 -7.88 10.94 -7.95
N GLU A 90 -8.55 10.04 -7.24
CA GLU A 90 -9.56 10.37 -6.23
C GLU A 90 -9.31 9.63 -4.91
N ILE A 91 -9.35 10.38 -3.81
CA ILE A 91 -9.22 9.83 -2.45
C ILE A 91 -10.62 9.50 -1.93
N ASN A 92 -11.11 8.31 -2.28
CA ASN A 92 -12.42 7.80 -1.88
C ASN A 92 -12.34 6.58 -0.94
N PHE A 93 -11.22 6.42 -0.25
CA PHE A 93 -10.95 5.33 0.67
C PHE A 93 -10.64 5.83 2.09
N ARG A 94 -10.76 4.92 3.06
CA ARG A 94 -10.48 5.24 4.47
C ARG A 94 -8.97 5.38 4.70
N ILE A 95 -8.58 6.37 5.49
CA ILE A 95 -7.22 6.52 6.03
C ILE A 95 -7.27 6.09 7.50
N LEU A 96 -6.46 5.12 7.86
CA LEU A 96 -6.37 4.55 9.20
C LEU A 96 -5.10 5.05 9.90
N GLU A 97 -5.22 5.32 11.20
CA GLU A 97 -4.07 5.62 12.06
C GLU A 97 -3.81 4.42 12.96
N PHE A 98 -2.56 3.94 12.96
CA PHE A 98 -2.10 2.86 13.82
C PHE A 98 -1.11 3.39 14.84
N ASP A 99 -1.04 2.73 15.99
CA ASP A 99 0.04 2.97 16.95
C ASP A 99 1.28 2.15 16.54
N PHE A 100 2.29 2.84 16.01
CA PHE A 100 3.54 2.24 15.53
C PHE A 100 4.47 1.78 16.65
N ASN A 101 4.14 2.05 17.92
CA ASN A 101 4.88 1.49 19.07
C ASN A 101 4.43 0.08 19.42
N ASN A 102 3.31 -0.38 18.84
CA ASN A 102 2.75 -1.70 19.05
C ASN A 102 2.88 -2.57 17.80
N LYS A 103 2.70 -3.89 17.96
CA LYS A 103 2.67 -4.81 16.82
C LYS A 103 1.45 -4.51 15.95
N ILE A 104 1.67 -4.26 14.66
CA ILE A 104 0.60 -4.00 13.69
C ILE A 104 0.38 -5.25 12.83
N GLU A 105 -0.88 -5.65 12.69
CA GLU A 105 -1.32 -6.84 11.96
C GLU A 105 -2.22 -6.44 10.78
N VAL A 106 -1.61 -5.92 9.70
CA VAL A 106 -2.37 -5.35 8.57
C VAL A 106 -3.21 -6.40 7.85
N GLU A 107 -2.73 -7.64 7.70
CA GLU A 107 -3.52 -8.69 7.02
C GLU A 107 -4.77 -9.08 7.80
N GLU A 108 -4.75 -9.05 9.14
CA GLU A 108 -5.96 -9.24 9.95
C GLU A 108 -6.95 -8.08 9.77
N THR A 109 -6.42 -6.85 9.68
CA THR A 109 -7.24 -5.66 9.38
C THR A 109 -7.91 -5.80 8.00
N ILE A 110 -7.18 -6.27 6.98
CA ILE A 110 -7.74 -6.54 5.64
C ILE A 110 -8.87 -7.56 5.72
N LYS A 111 -8.69 -8.67 6.47
CA LYS A 111 -9.74 -9.69 6.64
C LYS A 111 -11.00 -9.10 7.25
N TYR A 112 -10.86 -8.25 8.27
CA TYR A 112 -11.99 -7.58 8.90
C TYR A 112 -12.72 -6.65 7.91
N ILE A 113 -12.00 -5.76 7.24
CA ILE A 113 -12.58 -4.79 6.28
C ILE A 113 -13.33 -5.49 5.14
N LYS A 114 -12.80 -6.62 4.66
CA LYS A 114 -13.46 -7.42 3.60
C LYS A 114 -14.73 -8.13 4.06
N ARG A 115 -14.88 -8.43 5.35
CA ARG A 115 -16.10 -9.06 5.89
C ARG A 115 -17.23 -8.04 6.07
N THR A 116 -16.90 -6.78 6.29
CA THR A 116 -17.87 -5.69 6.52
C THR A 116 -18.30 -4.98 5.23
N ARG A 117 -17.78 -5.38 4.06
CA ARG A 117 -18.14 -4.88 2.73
C ARG A 117 -18.90 -5.94 1.96
#